data_AF-A0A392SCX8-F1
#
_entry.id   AF-A0A392SCX8-F1
#
_cell.length_a   1.000
_cell.length_b   1.000
_cell.length_c   1.000
_cell.angle_alpha   90.00
_cell.angle_beta   90.00
_cell.angle_gamma   90.00
#
_symmetry.space_group_name_H-M   'P 1'
#
loop_
_entity.id
_entity.type
_entity.pdbx_description
1 polymer ?
#
loop_
_entity_poly.entity_id
_entity_poly.type
_entity_poly.pdbx_seq_one_letter_code
_entity_poly.pdbx_strand_id
1 'polypeptide(L)' 'MDTEFPGVVLRPVGNFKHINDFNYQTLKDNVDMLKLIQLGLTFSDENGNLPTCGTESPCIWQFNFREFNISEDIFAADS' A
#
# COMPACT_ATOMS: atom_id res chain seq x y z
N MET A 1 -1.78 -8.08 -6.09
CA MET A 1 -1.08 -6.81 -5.89
C MET A 1 -1.18 -6.48 -4.42
N ASP A 2 -0.08 -6.07 -3.84
CA ASP A 2 0.04 -5.80 -2.41
C ASP A 2 0.91 -4.57 -2.18
N THR A 3 0.72 -3.87 -1.06
CA THR A 3 1.45 -2.63 -0.75
C THR A 3 1.80 -2.54 0.72
N GLU A 4 3.03 -2.12 1.01
CA GLU A 4 3.47 -1.77 2.36
C GLU A 4 3.54 -0.25 2.50
N PHE A 5 2.94 0.29 3.55
CA PHE A 5 2.85 1.72 3.82
C PHE A 5 2.85 1.96 5.34
N PRO A 6 3.19 3.17 5.81
CA PRO A 6 3.47 3.44 7.22
C PRO A 6 2.21 3.59 8.12
N GLY A 7 1.23 2.71 7.94
CA GLY A 7 0.03 2.59 8.77
C GLY A 7 -1.03 3.67 8.53
N VAL A 8 -1.88 3.90 9.54
CA VAL A 8 -2.95 4.92 9.51
C VAL A 8 -2.68 5.93 10.62
N VAL A 9 -2.38 7.17 10.22
CA VAL A 9 -2.00 8.27 11.12
C VAL A 9 -3.14 9.27 11.26
N LEU A 10 -3.89 9.50 10.20
CA LEU A 10 -5.01 10.43 10.19
C LEU A 10 -6.34 9.71 10.45
N ARG A 11 -7.18 10.33 11.27
CA ARG A 11 -8.59 9.97 11.41
C ARG A 11 -9.43 11.24 11.27
N PRO A 12 -10.27 11.35 10.23
CA PRO A 12 -11.01 12.57 9.97
C PRO A 12 -12.05 12.80 11.07
N VAL A 13 -12.15 14.04 11.55
CA VAL A 13 -13.12 14.43 12.58
C VAL A 13 -14.28 15.14 11.89
N GLY A 14 -15.47 14.55 11.94
CA GLY A 14 -16.66 15.11 11.31
C GLY A 14 -17.90 14.22 11.45
N ASN A 15 -19.06 14.76 11.09
CA ASN A 15 -20.31 14.00 11.06
C ASN A 15 -20.46 13.31 9.71
N PHE A 16 -20.11 12.03 9.68
CA PHE A 16 -20.33 11.17 8.51
C PHE A 16 -21.72 10.52 8.60
N LYS A 17 -22.50 10.63 7.52
CA LYS A 17 -23.82 9.99 7.45
C LYS A 17 -23.73 8.48 7.29
N HIS A 18 -22.71 8.01 6.58
CA HIS A 18 -22.44 6.60 6.35
C HIS A 18 -21.01 6.25 6.77
N ILE A 19 -20.86 5.04 7.33
CA ILE A 19 -19.53 4.52 7.72
C ILE A 19 -18.60 4.38 6.50
N ASN A 20 -19.15 4.12 5.32
CA ASN A 20 -18.37 4.03 4.08
C ASN A 20 -17.72 5.37 3.72
N ASP A 21 -18.41 6.48 3.94
CA ASP A 21 -17.88 7.82 3.68
C ASP A 21 -16.72 8.13 4.65
N PHE A 22 -16.87 7.75 5.92
CA PHE A 22 -15.82 7.86 6.92
C PHE A 22 -14.59 7.01 6.56
N ASN A 23 -14.80 5.76 6.16
CA ASN A 23 -13.72 4.85 5.78
C ASN A 23 -12.99 5.33 4.53
N TYR A 24 -13.74 5.79 3.52
CA TYR A 24 -13.15 6.34 2.30
C TYR A 24 -12.35 7.62 2.59
N GLN A 25 -12.88 8.54 3.38
CA GLN A 25 -12.16 9.76 3.74
C GLN A 25 -10.89 9.45 4.54
N THR A 26 -10.98 8.51 5.49
CA THR A 26 -9.81 8.03 6.25
C THR A 26 -8.75 7.45 5.31
N LEU A 27 -9.15 6.56 4.39
CA LEU A 27 -8.21 5.99 3.41
C LEU A 27 -7.60 7.09 2.54
N LYS A 28 -8.42 7.99 1.99
CA LYS A 28 -7.99 9.07 1.11
C LYS A 28 -6.96 9.97 1.78
N ASP A 29 -7.24 10.45 3.00
CA ASP A 29 -6.36 11.38 3.70
C ASP A 29 -5.01 10.73 4.03
N ASN A 30 -5.01 9.45 4.42
CA ASN A 30 -3.77 8.72 4.69
C ASN A 30 -2.99 8.41 3.40
N VAL A 31 -3.65 8.03 2.31
CA VAL A 31 -3.00 7.78 1.01
C VAL A 31 -2.40 9.07 0.44
N ASP A 32 -3.07 10.21 0.59
CA ASP A 32 -2.56 11.50 0.13
C ASP A 32 -1.35 11.97 0.95
N MET A 33 -1.27 11.61 2.23
CA MET A 33 -0.23 12.08 3.16
C MET A 33 0.99 11.16 3.24
N LEU A 34 0.78 9.84 3.19
CA LEU A 34 1.81 8.85 3.48
C LEU A 34 2.53 8.42 2.21
N LYS A 35 3.83 8.17 2.34
CA LYS A 35 4.63 7.63 1.24
C LYS A 35 4.56 6.11 1.24
N LEU A 36 4.43 5.54 0.05
CA LEU A 36 4.48 4.09 -0.16
C LEU A 36 5.89 3.57 0.11
N ILE A 37 6.03 2.42 0.78
CA ILE A 37 7.32 1.81 1.10
C ILE A 37 7.62 0.72 0.08
N GLN A 38 6.66 -0.17 -0.17
CA GLN A 38 6.80 -1.25 -1.14
C GLN A 38 5.52 -1.47 -1.95
N LEU A 39 5.69 -1.92 -3.20
CA LEU A 39 4.62 -2.39 -4.06
C LEU A 39 4.98 -3.79 -4.58
N GLY A 40 4.18 -4.78 -4.21
CA GLY A 40 4.25 -6.15 -4.70
C GLY A 40 3.30 -6.36 -5.89
N LEU A 41 3.86 -6.72 -7.05
CA LEU A 41 3.10 -7.12 -8.23
C LEU A 41 3.39 -8.59 -8.56
N THR A 42 2.31 -9.38 -8.59
CA THR A 42 2.29 -10.76 -9.08
C THR A 42 1.34 -10.82 -10.25
N PHE A 43 1.84 -11.32 -11.39
CA PHE A 43 1.03 -11.52 -12.59
C PHE A 43 0.73 -13.01 -12.73
N SER A 44 -0.45 -13.34 -13.21
CA SER A 44 -0.85 -14.72 -13.52
C SER A 44 -1.68 -14.74 -14.79
N ASP A 45 -1.69 -15.87 -15.49
CA ASP A 45 -2.67 -16.11 -16.55
C ASP A 45 -4.06 -16.46 -15.98
N GLU A 46 -5.01 -16.72 -16.87
CA GLU A 46 -6.38 -17.13 -16.52
C GLU A 46 -6.46 -18.47 -15.75
N ASN A 47 -5.42 -19.30 -15.85
CA ASN A 47 -5.32 -20.59 -15.19
C ASN A 47 -4.54 -20.50 -13.86
N GLY A 48 -4.05 -19.31 -13.48
CA GLY A 48 -3.27 -19.09 -12.28
C GLY A 48 -1.77 -19.42 -12.42
N ASN A 49 -1.26 -19.65 -13.65
CA ASN A 49 0.16 -19.89 -13.86
C ASN A 49 0.94 -18.58 -13.74
N LEU A 50 2.05 -18.64 -13.02
CA LEU A 50 2.95 -17.50 -12.84
C LEU A 50 3.96 -17.40 -13.99
N PRO A 51 4.33 -16.19 -14.43
CA PRO A 51 5.37 -16.01 -15.42
C PRO A 51 6.71 -16.44 -14.84
N THR A 52 7.56 -17.08 -15.65
CA THR A 52 8.89 -17.53 -15.19
C THR A 52 10.02 -16.54 -15.54
N CYS A 53 9.71 -15.44 -16.23
CA CYS A 53 10.67 -14.40 -16.63
C CYS A 53 11.96 -14.93 -17.29
N GLY A 54 11.88 -16.05 -18.03
CA GLY A 54 13.04 -16.68 -18.66
C GLY A 54 13.90 -17.55 -17.74
N THR A 55 13.40 -17.88 -16.54
CA THR A 55 14.03 -18.76 -15.55
C THR A 55 13.18 -20.02 -15.32
N GLU A 56 13.63 -20.93 -14.45
CA GLU A 56 12.82 -22.08 -13.99
C GLU A 56 11.91 -21.73 -12.80
N SER A 57 12.01 -20.52 -12.25
CA SER A 57 11.27 -20.09 -11.06
C SER A 57 10.20 -19.05 -11.38
N PRO A 58 9.09 -19.01 -10.63
CA PRO A 58 8.09 -17.95 -10.74
C PRO A 58 8.70 -16.56 -10.47
N CYS A 59 8.19 -15.60 -11.22
CA CYS A 59 8.63 -14.21 -11.18
C CYS A 59 7.60 -13.37 -10.44
N ILE A 60 8.04 -12.74 -9.36
CA ILE A 60 7.25 -11.82 -8.54
C ILE A 60 8.06 -10.53 -8.44
N TRP A 61 7.40 -9.40 -8.61
CA TRP A 61 8.05 -8.09 -8.58
C TRP A 61 7.75 -7.40 -7.25
N GLN A 62 8.80 -6.92 -6.59
CA GLN A 62 8.69 -6.05 -5.43
C GLN A 62 9.46 -4.77 -5.70
N PHE A 63 8.72 -3.67 -5.82
CA PHE A 63 9.28 -2.33 -5.97
C PHE A 63 9.48 -1.75 -4.57
N ASN A 64 10.72 -1.42 -4.22
CA ASN A 64 11.07 -0.79 -2.95
C ASN A 64 11.33 0.70 -3.22
N PHE A 65 10.51 1.57 -2.62
CA PHE A 65 10.62 3.01 -2.80
C PHE A 65 11.65 3.58 -1.82
N ARG A 66 12.53 4.46 -2.32
CA ARG A 66 13.59 5.10 -1.52
C ARG A 66 13.14 6.34 -0.77
N GLU A 67 11.95 6.83 -1.07
CA GLU A 67 11.48 8.15 -0.64
C GLU A 67 10.97 8.15 0.80
N PHE A 68 10.83 6.97 1.42
CA PHE A 68 10.46 6.83 2.82
C PHE A 68 11.69 6.94 3.72
N ASN A 69 11.70 7.96 4.58
CA ASN A 69 12.72 8.22 5.56
C ASN A 69 12.10 8.32 6.96
N ILE A 70 12.46 7.39 7.84
CA ILE A 70 11.93 7.34 9.22
C ILE A 70 12.23 8.59 10.05
N SER A 71 13.25 9.38 9.70
CA SER A 71 13.57 10.61 10.44
C SER A 71 12.77 11.84 10.00
N GLU A 72 12.17 11.80 8.81
CA GLU A 72 11.53 12.96 8.18
C GLU A 72 10.05 12.72 7.86
N ASP A 73 9.67 11.48 7.58
CA ASP A 73 8.32 11.12 7.16
C ASP A 73 7.44 10.71 8.33
N ILE A 74 6.15 10.92 8.14
CA ILE A 74 5.12 10.59 9.12
C ILE A 74 4.80 9.11 9.02
N PHE A 75 4.82 8.42 10.15
CA PHE A 75 4.46 7.00 10.25
C PHE A 75 3.73 6.70 11.54
N ALA A 76 2.91 5.66 11.53
CA ALA A 76 2.33 5.12 12.74
C ALA A 76 3.40 4.32 13.49
N ALA A 77 3.74 4.72 14.73
CA ALA A 77 4.79 4.09 15.52
C ALA A 77 4.52 2.62 15.90
N ASP A 78 3.26 2.19 15.77
CA ASP A 78 2.78 0.84 16.09
C ASP A 78 2.49 -0.02 14.83
N SER A 79 2.94 0.40 13.64
CA SER A 79 2.73 -0.31 12.36
C SER A 79 4.02 -0.90 11.81
#